data_AF-A0A951AEY2-F1
#
_entry.id   AF-A0A951AEY2-F1
#
_cell.length_a   1.000
_cell.length_b   1.000
_cell.length_c   1.000
_cell.angle_alpha   90.00
_cell.angle_beta   90.00
_cell.angle_gamma   90.00
#
_symmetry.space_group_name_H-M   'P 1'
#
loop_
_entity.id
_entity.type
_entity.pdbx_description
1 polymer ?
#
loop_
_entity_poly.entity_id
_entity_poly.type
_entity_poly.pdbx_seq_one_letter_code
_entity_poly.pdbx_strand_id
1 'polypeptide(L)'
;MLGFSWRATAGCTSEYEKTVLTDLAKPEQQASQSGQELVKAAQKAQLQTLRAPIDGTVQQLAVHTLGGVVTPAQPVLVIVPDQAGLVVEARIENK
;
A
#
# COMPACT_ATOMS: atom_id res chain seq x y z
N MET A 1 55.51 -34.78 -26.37
CA MET A 1 55.38 -34.13 -25.05
C MET A 1 54.81 -32.74 -25.29
N LEU A 2 53.78 -32.32 -24.52
CA LEU A 2 53.05 -31.04 -24.56
C LEU A 2 51.81 -30.99 -25.48
N GLY A 3 50.65 -31.18 -24.87
CA GLY A 3 49.36 -30.95 -25.52
C GLY A 3 48.17 -31.23 -24.60
N PHE A 4 48.02 -30.55 -23.46
CA PHE A 4 46.88 -30.84 -22.56
C PHE A 4 46.41 -29.74 -21.58
N SER A 5 46.68 -28.43 -21.79
CA SER A 5 46.28 -27.39 -20.80
C SER A 5 45.10 -26.49 -21.20
N TRP A 6 44.79 -26.36 -22.48
CA TRP A 6 43.82 -25.43 -23.08
C TRP A 6 42.34 -25.64 -22.67
N ARG A 7 41.95 -26.85 -22.27
CA ARG A 7 40.53 -27.13 -21.93
C ARG A 7 40.13 -26.68 -20.53
N ALA A 8 41.09 -26.48 -19.63
CA ALA A 8 40.81 -26.12 -18.24
C ALA A 8 40.51 -24.62 -18.06
N THR A 9 41.10 -23.76 -18.88
CA THR A 9 40.94 -22.29 -18.76
C THR A 9 39.57 -21.80 -19.26
N ALA A 10 38.97 -22.48 -20.23
CA ALA A 10 37.65 -22.13 -20.77
C ALA A 10 36.48 -22.46 -19.82
N GLY A 11 36.62 -23.52 -19.00
CA GLY A 11 35.61 -23.86 -17.99
C GLY A 11 35.58 -22.85 -16.85
N CYS A 12 36.77 -22.47 -16.36
CA CYS A 12 36.92 -21.57 -15.22
C CYS A 12 36.39 -20.14 -15.51
N THR A 13 36.55 -19.66 -16.74
CA THR A 13 36.02 -18.36 -17.16
C THR A 13 34.48 -18.36 -17.25
N SER A 14 33.87 -19.42 -17.77
CA SER A 14 32.41 -19.57 -17.83
C SER A 14 31.77 -19.69 -16.44
N GLU A 15 32.40 -20.43 -15.52
CA GLU A 15 31.94 -20.53 -14.14
C GLU A 15 32.09 -19.20 -13.39
N TYR A 16 33.17 -18.46 -13.64
CA TYR A 16 33.39 -17.15 -13.04
C TYR A 16 32.36 -16.12 -13.54
N GLU A 17 32.10 -16.08 -14.85
CA GLU A 17 31.10 -15.18 -15.45
C GLU A 17 29.68 -15.46 -14.93
N LYS A 18 29.31 -16.75 -14.83
CA LYS A 18 28.04 -17.15 -14.21
C LYS A 18 27.95 -16.73 -12.75
N THR A 19 29.03 -16.91 -11.98
CA THR A 19 29.06 -16.51 -10.57
C THR A 19 28.84 -15.01 -10.42
N VAL A 20 29.54 -14.19 -11.22
CA VAL A 20 29.38 -12.73 -11.23
C VAL A 20 27.96 -12.31 -11.62
N LEU A 21 27.36 -12.92 -12.63
CA LEU A 21 25.97 -12.62 -13.02
C LEU A 21 24.97 -12.99 -11.92
N THR A 22 25.19 -14.10 -11.22
CA THR A 22 24.29 -14.55 -10.14
C THR A 22 24.43 -13.66 -8.91
N ASP A 23 25.63 -13.17 -8.63
CA ASP A 23 25.92 -12.28 -7.50
C ASP A 23 25.39 -10.86 -7.71
N LEU A 24 25.12 -10.45 -8.96
CA LEU A 24 24.40 -9.20 -9.27
C LEU A 24 22.88 -9.40 -9.27
N ALA A 25 22.39 -10.54 -9.76
CA ALA A 25 20.95 -10.82 -9.80
C ALA A 25 20.31 -10.94 -8.40
N LYS A 26 21.02 -11.54 -7.43
CA LYS A 26 20.54 -11.70 -6.04
C LYS A 26 20.23 -10.35 -5.34
N PRO A 27 21.15 -9.37 -5.28
CA PRO A 27 20.89 -8.09 -4.63
C PRO A 27 19.86 -7.25 -5.39
N GLU A 28 19.82 -7.32 -6.73
CA GLU A 28 18.77 -6.66 -7.51
C GLU A 28 17.37 -7.22 -7.17
N GLN A 29 17.26 -8.54 -7.06
CA GLN A 29 16.01 -9.18 -6.66
C GLN A 29 15.61 -8.80 -5.23
N GLN A 30 16.56 -8.76 -4.29
CA GLN A 30 16.31 -8.32 -2.92
C GLN A 30 15.88 -6.84 -2.86
N ALA A 31 16.55 -5.97 -3.61
CA ALA A 31 16.20 -4.55 -3.69
C ALA A 31 14.77 -4.35 -4.24
N SER A 32 14.40 -5.11 -5.28
CA SER A 32 13.05 -5.09 -5.84
C SER A 32 12.00 -5.57 -4.82
N GLN A 33 12.28 -6.66 -4.10
CA GLN A 33 11.39 -7.19 -3.06
C GLN A 33 11.20 -6.19 -1.92
N SER A 34 12.28 -5.63 -1.37
CA SER A 34 12.20 -4.62 -0.32
C SER A 34 11.48 -3.35 -0.79
N GLY A 35 11.69 -2.93 -2.04
CA GLY A 35 10.96 -1.81 -2.63
C GLY A 35 9.45 -2.06 -2.66
N GLN A 36 9.02 -3.27 -3.04
CA GLN A 36 7.60 -3.64 -3.03
C GLN A 36 7.01 -3.69 -1.61
N GLU A 37 7.78 -4.16 -0.63
CA GLU A 37 7.36 -4.14 0.78
C GLU A 37 7.16 -2.72 1.31
N LEU A 38 8.06 -1.79 0.96
CA LEU A 38 7.92 -0.38 1.31
C LEU A 38 6.67 0.23 0.70
N VAL A 39 6.37 -0.04 -0.57
CA VAL A 39 5.14 0.44 -1.22
C VAL A 39 3.89 -0.09 -0.50
N LYS A 40 3.85 -1.38 -0.18
CA LYS A 40 2.72 -2.00 0.56
C LYS A 40 2.57 -1.39 1.95
N ALA A 41 3.66 -1.19 2.67
CA ALA A 41 3.65 -0.57 4.00
C ALA A 41 3.16 0.88 3.95
N ALA A 42 3.63 1.66 2.97
CA ALA A 42 3.21 3.04 2.76
C ALA A 42 1.71 3.15 2.43
N GLN A 43 1.20 2.29 1.54
CA GLN A 43 -0.23 2.22 1.22
C GLN A 43 -1.06 1.88 2.47
N LYS A 44 -0.62 0.90 3.27
CA LYS A 44 -1.29 0.53 4.51
C LYS A 44 -1.32 1.70 5.51
N ALA A 45 -0.23 2.45 5.63
CA ALA A 45 -0.15 3.62 6.50
C ALA A 45 -1.10 4.74 6.04
N GLN A 46 -1.23 4.97 4.74
CA GLN A 46 -2.18 5.95 4.19
C GLN A 46 -3.63 5.60 4.53
N LEU A 47 -3.99 4.31 4.48
CA LEU A 47 -5.33 3.83 4.80
C LEU A 47 -5.66 3.88 6.31
N GLN A 48 -4.68 4.09 7.19
CA GLN A 48 -4.92 4.29 8.62
C GLN A 48 -5.45 5.69 8.96
N THR A 49 -5.29 6.65 8.04
CA THR A 49 -5.79 8.01 8.24
C THR A 49 -7.05 8.22 7.41
N LEU A 50 -8.21 8.27 8.07
CA LEU A 50 -9.47 8.63 7.41
C LEU A 50 -9.51 10.15 7.19
N ARG A 51 -9.66 10.57 5.93
CA ARG A 51 -9.84 11.98 5.54
C ARG A 51 -11.25 12.18 4.98
N ALA A 52 -11.81 13.36 5.21
CA ALA A 52 -13.09 13.76 4.62
C ALA A 52 -12.97 13.81 3.09
N PRO A 53 -13.90 13.21 2.32
CA PRO A 53 -13.91 13.29 0.86
C PRO A 53 -14.40 14.64 0.33
N ILE A 54 -15.13 15.41 1.16
CA ILE A 54 -15.77 16.68 0.79
C ILE A 54 -15.72 17.65 1.97
N ASP A 55 -15.77 18.94 1.66
CA ASP A 55 -15.93 19.99 2.65
C ASP A 55 -17.37 19.97 3.20
N GLY A 56 -17.49 20.09 4.52
CA GLY A 56 -18.77 19.99 5.20
C GLY A 56 -18.64 19.92 6.71
N THR A 57 -19.77 19.87 7.39
CA THR A 57 -19.85 19.75 8.84
C THR A 57 -19.94 18.29 9.27
N VAL A 58 -19.12 17.87 10.24
CA VAL A 58 -19.20 16.52 10.82
C VAL A 58 -20.43 16.41 11.71
N GLN A 59 -21.28 15.42 11.43
CA GLN A 59 -22.46 15.06 12.22
C GLN A 59 -22.37 13.59 12.65
N GLN A 60 -23.02 13.23 13.77
CA GLN A 60 -23.12 11.85 14.25
C GLN A 60 -21.75 11.13 14.31
N LEU A 61 -20.79 11.70 15.04
CA LEU A 61 -19.54 11.00 15.34
C LEU A 61 -19.87 9.78 16.21
N ALA A 62 -19.73 8.57 15.67
CA ALA A 62 -20.08 7.33 16.36
C ALA A 62 -18.93 6.80 17.23
N VAL A 63 -17.71 7.33 17.05
CA VAL A 63 -16.50 6.87 17.75
C VAL A 63 -16.06 7.92 18.77
N HIS A 64 -16.20 7.58 20.04
CA HIS A 64 -15.85 8.46 21.17
C HIS A 64 -14.58 8.01 21.92
N THR A 65 -13.78 7.10 21.35
CA THR A 65 -12.69 6.47 22.09
C THR A 65 -11.33 6.58 21.38
N LEU A 66 -10.35 7.12 22.10
CA LEU A 66 -8.94 7.01 21.73
C LEU A 66 -8.49 5.56 21.95
N GLY A 67 -8.12 4.86 20.87
CA GLY A 67 -7.66 3.46 20.93
C GLY A 67 -8.75 2.40 20.77
N GLY A 68 -9.99 2.76 20.42
CA GLY A 68 -11.02 1.80 20.03
C GLY A 68 -10.71 1.13 18.69
N VAL A 69 -10.95 -0.18 18.60
CA VAL A 69 -10.82 -0.93 17.34
C VAL A 69 -12.10 -0.73 16.52
N VAL A 70 -11.98 -0.14 15.33
CA VAL A 70 -13.09 -0.05 14.37
C VAL A 70 -13.09 -1.27 13.45
N THR A 71 -14.25 -1.88 13.26
CA THR A 71 -14.40 -3.00 12.31
C THR A 71 -14.70 -2.46 10.91
N PRO A 72 -14.33 -3.22 9.85
CA PRO A 72 -14.73 -2.88 8.49
C PRO A 72 -16.26 -2.74 8.39
N ALA A 73 -16.72 -1.73 7.64
CA ALA A 73 -18.13 -1.37 7.43
C ALA A 73 -18.88 -0.76 8.62
N GLN A 74 -18.23 -0.50 9.77
CA GLN A 74 -18.83 0.31 10.81
C GLN A 74 -18.84 1.80 10.41
N PRO A 75 -20.00 2.49 10.42
CA PRO A 75 -20.04 3.93 10.20
C PRO A 75 -19.31 4.64 11.33
N VAL A 76 -18.29 5.44 10.99
CA VAL A 76 -17.47 6.18 11.96
C VAL A 76 -18.00 7.59 12.19
N LEU A 77 -18.38 8.27 11.11
CA LEU A 77 -18.90 9.64 11.11
C LEU A 77 -19.77 9.89 9.86
N VAL A 78 -20.60 10.91 9.91
CA VAL A 78 -21.36 11.42 8.75
C VAL A 78 -20.89 12.86 8.47
N ILE A 79 -20.74 13.22 7.20
CA ILE A 79 -20.40 14.60 6.80
C ILE A 79 -21.58 15.19 6.05
N VAL A 80 -22.06 16.35 6.48
CA VAL A 80 -23.08 17.13 5.80
C VAL A 80 -22.37 18.18 4.93
N PRO A 81 -22.49 18.14 3.59
CA PRO A 81 -21.84 19.10 2.71
C PRO A 81 -22.37 20.53 2.90
N ASP A 82 -21.50 21.53 2.87
CA ASP A 82 -21.90 22.94 3.04
C ASP A 82 -22.69 23.49 1.85
N GLN A 83 -22.51 22.90 0.66
CA GLN A 83 -23.19 23.29 -0.58
C GLN A 83 -24.39 22.37 -0.91
N ALA A 84 -24.86 21.56 0.05
CA ALA A 84 -26.01 20.69 -0.18
C ALA A 84 -27.30 21.52 -0.27
N GLY A 85 -28.10 21.29 -1.31
CA GLY A 85 -29.45 21.87 -1.42
C GLY A 85 -30.32 21.38 -0.27
N LEU A 86 -30.79 22.31 0.58
CA LEU A 86 -31.64 21.99 1.72
C LEU A 86 -33.04 21.60 1.23
N VAL A 87 -33.43 20.34 1.41
CA VAL A 87 -34.80 19.86 1.17
C VAL A 87 -35.49 19.69 2.51
N VAL A 88 -36.64 20.36 2.68
CA VAL A 88 -37.45 20.27 3.90
C VAL A 88 -38.70 19.44 3.60
N GLU A 89 -38.85 18.31 4.26
CA GLU A 89 -40.07 17.52 4.25
C GLU A 89 -40.93 17.87 5.47
N ALA A 90 -42.09 18.50 5.24
CA ALA A 90 -43.06 18.79 6.27
C ALA A 90 -44.28 17.87 6.12
N ARG A 91 -44.63 17.15 7.19
CA ARG A 91 -45.89 16.39 7.27
C ARG A 91 -46.95 17.27 7.90
N ILE A 92 -48.01 17.55 7.15
CA ILE A 92 -49.19 18.26 7.66
C ILE A 92 -50.22 17.20 8.05
N GLU A 93 -50.64 17.20 9.31
CA GLU A 93 -51.76 16.36 9.74
C GLU A 93 -53.05 16.91 9.14
N ASN A 94 -53.76 16.07 8.38
CA ASN A 94 -55.09 16.38 7.89
C ASN A 94 -56.10 16.06 8.99
N LYS A 95 -56.82 17.08 9.48
CA LYS A 95 -57.85 16.94 10.51
C LYS A 95 -59.23 16.84 9.87
#